data_AF-A0A2L2NF66-F1
#
_entry.id   AF-A0A2L2NF66-F1
#
_cell.length_a   1.000
_cell.length_b   1.000
_cell.length_c   1.000
_cell.angle_alpha   90.00
_cell.angle_beta   90.00
_cell.angle_gamma   90.00
#
_symmetry.space_group_name_H-M   'P 1'
#
loop_
_entity.id
_entity.type
_entity.pdbx_description
1 polymer ?
#
loop_
_entity_poly.entity_id
_entity_poly.type
_entity_poly.pdbx_seq_one_letter_code
_entity_poly.pdbx_strand_id
1 'polypeptide(L)'
;MASKFIDVREYTVRAHKRQIHTRVFQFVCKECNDLTKRETFGPRPLYCERCRPPQPPKKSQPTSHKAKPRAMFYKSDIDLN
;
A
#
# COMPACT_ATOMS: atom_id res chain seq x y z
N MET A 1 5.15 -41.97 24.10
CA MET A 1 4.78 -40.58 23.71
C MET A 1 3.69 -40.66 22.66
N ALA A 2 2.56 -39.97 22.85
CA ALA A 2 1.46 -40.00 21.89
C ALA A 2 1.74 -39.04 20.73
N SER A 3 1.93 -39.59 19.52
CA SER A 3 2.08 -38.84 18.28
C SER A 3 0.76 -38.79 17.52
N LYS A 4 0.42 -37.63 16.94
CA LYS A 4 -0.73 -37.45 16.04
C LYS A 4 -0.24 -36.89 14.72
N PHE A 5 -0.87 -37.33 13.63
CA PHE A 5 -0.63 -36.79 12.29
C PHE A 5 -1.41 -35.48 12.13
N ILE A 6 -0.75 -34.44 11.63
CA ILE A 6 -1.33 -33.11 11.42
C ILE A 6 -1.06 -32.73 9.96
N ASP A 7 -2.13 -32.44 9.21
CA ASP A 7 -2.02 -31.93 7.85
C ASP A 7 -1.87 -30.40 7.88
N VAL A 8 -0.67 -29.92 7.52
CA VAL A 8 -0.35 -28.49 7.43
C VAL A 8 -0.62 -28.01 6.00
N ARG A 9 -1.47 -26.99 5.84
CA ARG A 9 -1.68 -26.31 4.56
C ARG A 9 -0.73 -25.13 4.45
N GLU A 10 0.28 -25.25 3.60
CA GLU A 10 1.23 -24.17 3.32
C GLU A 10 0.65 -23.22 2.25
N TYR A 11 0.66 -21.91 2.53
CA TYR A 11 0.25 -20.89 1.57
C TYR A 11 1.47 -20.15 1.03
N THR A 12 1.80 -20.36 -0.24
CA THR A 12 2.87 -19.61 -0.92
C THR A 12 2.37 -18.24 -1.35
N VAL A 13 2.85 -17.18 -0.69
CA VAL A 13 2.53 -15.79 -1.07
C VAL A 13 3.40 -15.39 -2.27
N ARG A 14 2.77 -15.02 -3.39
CA ARG A 14 3.48 -14.46 -4.56
C ARG A 14 3.75 -12.97 -4.33
N ALA A 15 5.02 -12.57 -4.46
CA ALA A 15 5.39 -11.17 -4.47
C ALA A 15 4.83 -10.48 -5.73
N HIS A 16 4.04 -9.43 -5.54
CA HIS A 16 3.52 -8.63 -6.65
C HIS A 16 4.55 -7.56 -7.06
N LYS A 17 4.87 -7.49 -8.36
CA LYS A 17 5.68 -6.43 -8.96
C LYS A 17 4.82 -5.61 -9.92
N ARG A 18 4.98 -4.29 -9.91
CA ARG A 18 4.39 -3.38 -10.91
C ARG A 18 5.48 -2.56 -11.58
N GLN A 19 5.37 -2.38 -12.88
CA GLN A 19 6.18 -1.43 -13.61
C GLN A 19 5.48 -0.06 -13.59
N ILE A 20 6.19 0.98 -13.19
CA ILE A 20 5.64 2.34 -13.17
C ILE A 20 6.33 3.12 -14.29
N HIS A 21 5.55 3.56 -15.29
CA HIS A 21 6.08 4.37 -16.38
C HIS A 21 6.17 5.84 -15.97
N THR A 22 7.35 6.43 -16.16
CA THR A 22 7.56 7.87 -16.08
C THR A 22 7.23 8.54 -17.40
N ARG A 23 6.92 9.84 -17.36
CA ARG A 23 6.84 10.70 -18.54
C ARG A 23 7.68 11.95 -18.32
N VAL A 24 8.32 12.43 -19.38
CA VAL A 24 9.06 13.70 -19.37
C VAL A 24 8.13 14.81 -19.86
N PHE A 25 7.94 15.83 -19.04
CA PHE A 25 7.18 17.03 -19.40
C PHE A 25 8.12 18.22 -19.55
N GLN A 26 7.94 18.96 -20.65
CA GLN A 26 8.44 20.34 -20.79
C GLN A 26 7.30 21.29 -20.46
N PHE A 27 7.54 22.21 -19.52
CA PHE A 27 6.55 23.16 -19.04
C PHE A 27 7.22 24.44 -18.53
N VAL A 28 6.43 25.50 -18.38
CA VAL A 28 6.86 26.76 -17.77
C VAL A 28 6.49 26.75 -16.30
N CYS A 29 7.45 27.05 -15.42
CA CYS A 29 7.18 27.08 -13.98
C CYS A 29 6.28 28.26 -13.61
N LYS A 30 5.24 28.05 -12.80
CA LYS A 30 4.34 29.12 -12.37
C LYS A 30 4.99 30.23 -11.53
N GLU A 31 6.09 29.95 -10.85
CA GLU A 31 6.74 30.89 -9.92
C GLU A 31 7.90 31.66 -10.56
N CYS A 32 8.86 30.95 -11.18
CA CYS A 32 10.00 31.60 -11.83
C CYS A 32 9.81 31.88 -13.32
N ASN A 33 8.73 31.39 -13.95
CA ASN A 33 8.48 31.48 -15.39
C ASN A 33 9.57 30.90 -16.30
N ASP A 34 10.48 30.09 -15.75
CA ASP A 34 11.52 29.42 -16.53
C ASP A 34 10.98 28.19 -17.26
N LEU A 35 11.48 27.97 -18.48
CA LEU A 35 11.29 26.74 -19.25
C LEU A 35 12.03 25.58 -18.58
N THR A 36 11.27 24.61 -18.06
CA THR A 36 11.82 23.49 -17.29
C THR A 36 11.41 22.15 -17.89
N LYS A 37 12.29 21.15 -17.77
CA LYS A 37 11.99 19.74 -18.08
C LYS A 37 11.98 18.91 -16.79
N ARG A 38 10.98 18.03 -16.62
CA ARG A 38 10.88 17.17 -15.44
C ARG A 38 10.31 15.80 -15.78
N GLU A 39 10.90 14.77 -15.18
CA GLU A 39 10.39 13.40 -15.21
C GLU A 39 9.48 13.16 -14.01
N THR A 40 8.22 12.80 -14.25
CA THR A 40 7.27 12.50 -13.18
C THR A 40 6.41 11.29 -13.49
N PHE A 41 6.03 10.61 -12.42
CA PHE A 41 4.94 9.64 -12.43
C PHE A 41 3.62 10.40 -12.24
N GLY A 42 2.70 10.27 -13.19
CA GLY A 42 1.36 10.88 -13.10
C GLY A 42 1.21 12.21 -13.85
N PRO A 43 0.44 13.18 -13.31
CA PRO A 43 0.04 14.39 -14.02
C PRO A 43 1.21 15.38 -14.24
N ARG A 44 1.01 16.33 -15.17
CA ARG A 44 1.99 17.36 -15.50
C ARG A 44 2.34 18.21 -14.26
N PRO A 45 3.63 18.41 -13.93
CA PRO A 45 4.06 19.27 -12.82
C PRO A 45 3.76 20.75 -13.04
N LEU A 46 3.51 21.49 -11.96
CA LEU A 46 3.23 22.94 -12.00
C LEU A 46 4.47 23.81 -11.68
N TYR A 47 5.39 23.28 -10.87
CA TYR A 47 6.58 23.98 -10.37
C TYR A 47 7.86 23.21 -10.75
N CYS A 48 8.96 23.95 -10.93
CA CYS A 48 10.29 23.37 -11.11
C CYS A 48 10.78 22.70 -9.81
N GLU A 49 11.95 22.06 -9.83
CA GLU A 49 12.49 21.37 -8.65
C GLU A 49 12.89 22.33 -7.52
N ARG A 50 13.18 23.59 -7.84
CA ARG A 50 13.57 24.62 -6.87
C ARG A 50 12.37 25.31 -6.21
N CYS A 51 11.34 25.59 -7.01
CA CYS A 51 10.11 26.27 -6.60
C CYS A 51 9.07 25.32 -6.01
N ARG A 52 9.36 24.01 -5.90
CA ARG A 52 8.38 23.06 -5.38
C ARG A 52 8.13 23.35 -3.89
N PRO A 53 6.86 23.50 -3.47
CA PRO A 53 6.55 23.60 -2.05
C PRO A 53 7.07 22.36 -1.29
N PRO A 54 7.55 22.52 -0.05
CA PRO A 54 7.98 21.38 0.76
C PRO A 54 6.84 20.35 0.84
N GLN A 55 7.13 19.10 0.49
CA GLN A 55 6.11 18.07 0.53
C GLN A 55 5.64 17.88 1.98
N PRO A 56 4.33 17.76 2.23
CA PRO A 56 3.84 17.44 3.56
C PRO A 56 4.48 16.12 4.01
N PRO A 57 4.81 15.98 5.30
CA PRO A 57 5.37 14.75 5.82
C PRO A 57 4.45 13.59 5.44
N LYS A 58 5.04 12.49 4.92
CA LYS A 58 4.28 11.29 4.58
C LYS A 58 3.57 10.83 5.84
N LYS A 59 2.26 11.06 5.93
CA LYS A 59 1.43 10.50 7.01
C LYS A 59 1.63 8.99 6.91
N SER A 60 2.16 8.38 7.98
CA SER A 60 2.21 6.93 8.10
C SER A 60 0.82 6.40 7.77
N GLN A 61 0.71 5.48 6.81
CA GLN A 61 -0.56 4.84 6.53
C GLN A 61 -1.12 4.33 7.86
N PRO A 62 -2.41 4.60 8.18
CA PRO A 62 -3.01 3.96 9.33
C PRO A 62 -2.85 2.45 9.11
N THR A 63 -2.11 1.78 9.99
CA THR A 63 -2.09 0.33 10.03
C THR A 63 -3.53 -0.09 10.18
N SER A 64 -4.12 -0.67 9.13
CA SER A 64 -5.44 -1.29 9.24
C SER A 64 -5.25 -2.47 10.18
N HIS A 65 -5.35 -2.24 11.49
CA HIS A 65 -5.53 -3.30 12.46
C HIS A 65 -6.90 -3.88 12.14
N LYS A 66 -6.95 -4.83 11.19
CA LYS A 66 -8.12 -5.67 10.99
C LYS A 66 -8.41 -6.27 12.35
N ALA A 67 -9.53 -5.90 12.94
CA ALA A 67 -9.94 -6.43 14.23
C ALA A 67 -9.94 -7.97 14.12
N LYS A 68 -9.32 -8.65 15.09
CA LYS A 68 -9.38 -10.11 15.14
C LYS A 68 -10.85 -10.53 15.12
N PRO A 69 -11.25 -11.52 14.29
CA PRO A 69 -12.61 -12.02 14.32
C PRO A 69 -12.94 -12.49 15.75
N ARG A 70 -14.11 -12.11 16.25
CA ARG A 70 -14.57 -12.57 17.58
C ARG A 70 -14.84 -14.07 17.51
N ALA A 71 -14.41 -14.79 18.55
CA ALA A 71 -14.72 -16.21 18.68
C ALA A 71 -16.25 -16.38 18.74
N MET A 72 -16.78 -17.24 17.86
CA MET A 72 -18.20 -17.60 17.85
C MET A 72 -18.37 -18.82 18.76
N PHE A 73 -19.13 -18.69 19.84
CA PHE A 73 -19.50 -19.84 20.68
C PHE A 73 -20.78 -20.46 20.09
N TYR A 74 -20.68 -21.70 19.63
CA TYR A 74 -21.83 -22.48 19.20
C TYR A 74 -22.44 -23.17 20.43
N LYS A 75 -23.75 -23.01 20.63
CA LYS A 75 -24.51 -23.83 21.57
C LYS A 75 -25.03 -25.05 20.78
N SER A 76 -24.61 -26.25 21.19
CA SER A 76 -25.17 -27.50 20.68
C SER A 76 -26.18 -28.03 21.69
N ASP A 77 -27.42 -28.27 21.27
CA ASP A 77 -28.48 -28.87 22.09
C ASP A 77 -28.37 -30.40 22.17
N ILE A 78 -27.13 -30.92 22.21
CA ILE A 78 -26.88 -32.36 22.33
C ILE A 78 -26.39 -32.64 23.75
N ASP A 79 -27.29 -33.17 24.56
CA ASP A 79 -26.93 -33.81 25.82
C ASP A 79 -26.37 -35.20 25.51
N LEU A 80 -25.05 -35.36 25.66
CA LEU A 80 -24.38 -36.66 25.64
C LEU A 80 -24.73 -37.38 26.95
N ASN A 81 -25.74 -38.24 26.86
CA ASN A 81 -26.18 -39.15 27.92
C ASN A 81 -25.25 -40.37 28.04
#